data_AF-A0A088CFB6-F1
#
_entry.id   AF-A0A088CFB6-F1
#
_cell.length_a   1.000
_cell.length_b   1.000
_cell.length_c   1.000
_cell.angle_alpha   90.00
_cell.angle_beta   90.00
_cell.angle_gamma   90.00
#
_symmetry.space_group_name_H-M   'P 1'
#
loop_
_entity.id
_entity.type
_entity.pdbx_description
1 polymer ?
#
loop_
_entity_poly.entity_id
_entity_poly.type
_entity_poly.pdbx_seq_one_letter_code
_entity_poly.pdbx_strand_id
1 'polypeptide(L)'
;FNPLNSFIWFELFGEPTDRDVDLLGGVIQAWYVMGRLGAFNSSNLQLANSMLEYDPSYDSDQACAVMPSSFHDISDVEFQDNWARVWVDLGTSDYLGLDVLLNCLSQLSSEHLGIKQVVFGGKKMGDWEEGMTSSDYGYKHFKI
;
A
#
# COMPACT_ATOMS: atom_id res chain seq x y z
N PHE A 1 -0.58 -2.83 14.81
CA PHE A 1 -1.18 -2.36 13.57
C PHE A 1 -2.65 -2.75 13.57
N ASN A 2 -3.57 -1.83 13.26
CA ASN A 2 -4.99 -2.12 13.06
C ASN A 2 -5.29 -1.93 11.56
N PRO A 3 -5.55 -3.01 10.79
CA PRO A 3 -5.73 -2.91 9.34
C PRO A 3 -6.94 -2.06 8.93
N LEU A 4 -7.88 -1.83 9.85
CA LEU A 4 -9.09 -1.04 9.59
C LEU A 4 -8.90 0.46 9.85
N ASN A 5 -7.80 0.84 10.49
CA ASN A 5 -7.53 2.22 10.87
C ASN A 5 -6.07 2.35 11.32
N SER A 6 -5.14 2.51 10.39
CA SER A 6 -3.74 2.73 10.71
C SER A 6 -3.01 3.47 9.61
N PHE A 7 -1.97 4.19 10.00
CA PHE A 7 -0.99 4.70 9.05
C PHE A 7 -0.01 3.62 8.63
N ILE A 8 0.45 3.69 7.38
CA ILE A 8 1.69 3.08 6.93
C ILE A 8 2.69 4.22 6.75
N TRP A 9 3.86 4.09 7.36
CA TRP A 9 4.92 5.09 7.34
C TRP A 9 6.09 4.61 6.50
N PHE A 10 6.74 5.53 5.80
CA PHE A 10 7.92 5.29 4.99
C PHE A 10 8.99 6.30 5.42
N GLU A 11 10.16 5.82 5.83
CA GLU A 11 11.35 6.67 5.97
C GLU A 11 12.19 6.51 4.70
N LEU A 12 12.50 7.62 4.06
CA LEU A 12 13.36 7.69 2.88
C LEU A 12 14.79 8.05 3.30
N PHE A 13 15.78 7.70 2.47
CA PHE A 13 17.17 8.09 2.72
C PHE A 13 17.43 9.60 2.59
N GLY A 14 16.49 10.36 2.00
CA GLY A 14 16.54 11.81 1.88
C GLY A 14 15.16 12.37 1.54
N GLU A 15 15.07 13.70 1.42
CA GLU A 15 13.86 14.39 1.00
C GLU A 15 13.45 13.96 -0.43
N PRO A 16 12.18 13.58 -0.67
CA PRO A 16 11.73 13.10 -1.97
C PRO A 16 11.68 14.25 -3.00
N THR A 17 12.20 13.98 -4.19
CA THR A 17 11.93 14.82 -5.36
C THR A 17 10.47 14.69 -5.79
N ASP A 18 9.99 15.59 -6.64
CA ASP A 18 8.59 15.52 -7.13
C ASP A 18 8.33 14.22 -7.91
N ARG A 19 9.36 13.70 -8.59
CA ARG A 19 9.32 12.39 -9.23
C ARG A 19 9.17 11.25 -8.22
N ASP A 20 9.82 11.35 -7.07
CA ASP A 20 9.73 10.33 -6.02
C ASP A 20 8.34 10.32 -5.37
N VAL A 21 7.75 11.51 -5.19
CA VAL A 21 6.36 11.70 -4.75
C VAL A 21 5.41 11.01 -5.72
N ASP A 22 5.56 11.25 -7.02
CA ASP A 22 4.74 10.61 -8.06
C ASP A 22 4.94 9.08 -8.12
N LEU A 23 6.18 8.60 -7.93
CA LEU A 23 6.49 7.17 -7.95
C LEU A 23 5.88 6.43 -6.78
N LEU A 24 6.13 6.88 -5.54
CA LEU A 24 5.57 6.23 -4.35
C LEU A 24 4.05 6.38 -4.34
N GLY A 25 3.54 7.58 -4.64
CA GLY A 25 2.11 7.86 -4.73
C GLY A 25 1.40 6.96 -5.75
N GLY A 26 1.95 6.82 -6.96
CA GLY A 26 1.42 5.95 -8.00
C GLY A 26 1.42 4.46 -7.61
N VAL A 27 2.47 3.99 -6.91
CA VAL A 27 2.51 2.61 -6.38
C VAL A 27 1.39 2.39 -5.35
N ILE A 28 1.21 3.31 -4.41
CA ILE A 28 0.17 3.22 -3.40
C ILE A 28 -1.23 3.30 -4.03
N GLN A 29 -1.45 4.19 -5.00
CA GLN A 29 -2.72 4.31 -5.73
C GLN A 29 -3.03 3.01 -6.50
N ALA A 30 -2.06 2.45 -7.22
CA ALA A 30 -2.25 1.19 -7.95
C ALA A 30 -2.58 0.03 -7.00
N TRP A 31 -1.84 -0.09 -5.89
CA TRP A 31 -2.11 -1.06 -4.85
C TRP A 31 -3.53 -0.89 -4.27
N TYR A 32 -3.94 0.33 -3.97
CA TYR A 32 -5.27 0.62 -3.45
C TYR A 32 -6.37 0.25 -4.45
N VAL A 33 -6.26 0.64 -5.72
CA VAL A 33 -7.25 0.31 -6.77
C VAL A 33 -7.44 -1.20 -6.89
N MET A 34 -6.34 -1.97 -6.92
CA MET A 34 -6.39 -3.42 -6.95
C MET A 34 -7.06 -4.01 -5.70
N GLY A 35 -6.75 -3.46 -4.52
CA GLY A 35 -7.38 -3.86 -3.26
C GLY A 35 -8.87 -3.52 -3.17
N ARG A 36 -9.30 -2.36 -3.69
CA ARG A 36 -10.72 -1.98 -3.79
C ARG A 36 -11.51 -2.97 -4.64
N LEU A 37 -10.90 -3.47 -5.70
CA LEU A 37 -11.48 -4.46 -6.63
C LEU A 37 -11.35 -5.91 -6.14
N GLY A 38 -10.78 -6.12 -4.95
CA GLY A 38 -10.67 -7.44 -4.31
C GLY A 38 -9.62 -8.37 -4.90
N ALA A 39 -8.61 -7.81 -5.59
CA ALA A 39 -7.53 -8.59 -6.20
C ALA A 39 -6.71 -9.39 -5.17
N PHE A 40 -6.61 -8.88 -3.93
CA PHE A 40 -5.85 -9.50 -2.85
C PHE A 40 -6.76 -10.38 -1.99
N ASN A 41 -7.29 -11.46 -2.57
CA ASN A 41 -8.14 -12.42 -1.85
C ASN A 41 -7.42 -13.77 -1.69
N SER A 42 -6.78 -13.97 -0.54
CA SER A 42 -6.11 -15.24 -0.22
C SER A 42 -7.07 -16.43 -0.13
N SER A 43 -8.35 -16.19 0.15
CA SER A 43 -9.38 -17.23 0.16
C SER A 43 -9.78 -17.70 -1.24
N ASN A 44 -9.37 -16.96 -2.29
CA ASN A 44 -9.71 -17.24 -3.68
C ASN A 44 -8.49 -17.48 -4.59
N LEU A 45 -7.41 -18.07 -4.05
CA LEU A 45 -6.18 -18.39 -4.80
C LEU A 45 -6.30 -19.65 -5.66
N GLN A 46 -7.26 -19.68 -6.59
CA GLN A 46 -7.59 -20.89 -7.37
C GLN A 46 -6.40 -21.41 -8.19
N LEU A 47 -5.65 -20.53 -8.86
CA LEU A 47 -4.49 -20.90 -9.65
C LEU A 47 -3.34 -21.43 -8.79
N ALA A 48 -3.09 -20.81 -7.62
CA ALA A 48 -2.05 -21.27 -6.71
C ALA A 48 -2.34 -22.66 -6.12
N ASN A 49 -3.63 -22.98 -5.99
CA ASN A 49 -4.12 -24.29 -5.50
C ASN A 49 -4.36 -25.30 -6.63
N SER A 50 -4.13 -24.92 -7.89
CA SER A 50 -4.31 -25.81 -9.03
C SER A 50 -3.10 -26.73 -9.22
N MET A 51 -3.34 -27.94 -9.70
CA MET A 51 -2.26 -28.85 -10.08
C MET A 51 -1.74 -28.47 -11.47
N LEU A 52 -0.41 -28.32 -11.59
CA LEU A 52 0.27 -27.91 -12.84
C LEU A 52 0.15 -28.91 -13.99
N GLU A 53 -0.44 -30.10 -13.75
CA GLU A 53 -0.61 -31.14 -14.76
C GLU A 53 -1.76 -30.87 -15.74
N TYR A 54 -2.60 -29.87 -15.48
CA TYR A 54 -3.73 -29.47 -16.33
C TYR A 54 -3.74 -27.97 -16.60
N ASP A 55 -4.36 -27.57 -17.71
CA ASP A 55 -4.63 -26.15 -17.99
C ASP A 55 -5.52 -25.59 -16.87
N PRO A 56 -5.04 -24.62 -16.09
CA PRO A 56 -5.79 -24.13 -14.96
C PRO A 56 -6.97 -23.28 -15.47
N SER A 57 -8.13 -23.48 -14.86
CA SER A 57 -9.33 -22.71 -15.14
C SER A 57 -9.76 -21.94 -13.89
N TYR A 58 -10.49 -20.85 -14.11
CA TYR A 58 -11.01 -20.03 -13.03
C TYR A 58 -12.52 -20.21 -12.94
N ASP A 59 -13.01 -20.60 -11.76
CA ASP A 59 -14.41 -20.86 -11.48
C ASP A 59 -15.04 -19.65 -10.78
N SER A 60 -16.01 -19.02 -11.44
CA SER A 60 -16.75 -17.87 -10.92
C SER A 60 -17.67 -18.24 -9.75
N ASP A 61 -18.25 -19.43 -9.75
CA ASP A 61 -19.15 -19.87 -8.67
C ASP A 61 -18.34 -20.14 -7.40
N GLN A 62 -17.15 -20.73 -7.54
CA GLN A 62 -16.19 -20.85 -6.43
C GLN A 62 -15.76 -19.47 -5.91
N ALA A 63 -15.46 -18.53 -6.80
CA ALA A 63 -15.07 -17.16 -6.42
C ALA A 63 -16.19 -16.41 -5.68
N CYS A 64 -17.45 -16.61 -6.08
CA CYS A 64 -18.61 -16.02 -5.42
C CYS A 64 -18.94 -16.68 -4.06
N ALA A 65 -18.49 -17.92 -3.83
CA ALA A 65 -18.78 -18.66 -2.60
C ALA A 65 -17.86 -18.30 -1.41
N VAL A 66 -16.74 -17.60 -1.66
CA VAL A 66 -15.80 -17.17 -0.62
C VAL A 66 -16.04 -15.73 -0.19
N MET A 67 -15.56 -15.36 1.00
CA MET A 67 -15.67 -14.00 1.50
C MET A 67 -14.93 -13.02 0.57
N PRO A 68 -15.58 -11.94 0.10
CA PRO A 68 -14.89 -10.92 -0.68
C PRO A 68 -13.85 -10.19 0.17
N SER A 69 -12.64 -10.06 -0.37
CA SER A 69 -11.62 -9.14 0.11
C SER A 69 -11.85 -7.78 -0.54
N SER A 70 -11.89 -6.69 0.23
CA SER A 70 -12.02 -5.34 -0.32
C SER A 70 -11.45 -4.31 0.64
N PHE A 71 -10.56 -3.45 0.12
CA PHE A 71 -10.19 -2.23 0.84
C PHE A 71 -11.39 -1.30 0.94
N HIS A 72 -11.51 -0.55 2.02
CA HIS A 72 -12.64 0.36 2.22
C HIS A 72 -12.25 1.80 1.90
N ASP A 73 -11.09 2.26 2.37
CA ASP A 73 -10.71 3.66 2.23
C ASP A 73 -9.20 3.90 2.36
N ILE A 74 -8.74 5.05 1.87
CA ILE A 74 -7.35 5.50 1.91
C ILE A 74 -7.27 7.03 1.92
N SER A 75 -6.26 7.61 2.57
CA SER A 75 -5.95 9.03 2.44
C SER A 75 -5.03 9.31 1.24
N ASP A 76 -4.78 10.59 0.98
CA ASP A 76 -3.62 11.00 0.17
C ASP A 76 -2.32 10.50 0.81
N VAL A 77 -1.26 10.37 0.00
CA VAL A 77 0.08 10.11 0.50
C VAL A 77 0.71 11.45 0.87
N GLU A 78 1.01 11.61 2.15
CA GLU A 78 1.59 12.85 2.70
C GLU A 78 3.10 12.68 2.90
N PHE A 79 3.86 13.74 2.67
CA PHE A 79 5.32 13.77 2.82
C PHE A 79 5.74 14.99 3.65
N GLN A 80 6.66 14.78 4.59
CA GLN A 80 7.33 15.83 5.36
C GLN A 80 8.80 15.44 5.52
N ASP A 81 9.70 16.31 5.06
CA ASP A 81 11.14 16.02 5.01
C ASP A 81 11.42 14.66 4.36
N ASN A 82 12.03 13.71 5.08
CA ASN A 82 12.31 12.37 4.60
C ASN A 82 11.25 11.32 5.00
N TRP A 83 10.13 11.74 5.61
CA TRP A 83 9.04 10.85 5.98
C TRP A 83 7.88 10.97 5.01
N ALA A 84 7.26 9.82 4.73
CA ALA A 84 5.96 9.75 4.09
C ALA A 84 4.99 8.92 4.93
N ARG A 85 3.69 9.18 4.80
CA ARG A 85 2.65 8.36 5.40
C ARG A 85 1.41 8.28 4.54
N VAL A 86 0.65 7.21 4.73
CA VAL A 86 -0.70 7.06 4.18
C VAL A 86 -1.59 6.38 5.21
N TRP A 87 -2.79 6.91 5.43
CA TRP A 87 -3.80 6.26 6.26
C TRP A 87 -4.58 5.26 5.42
N VAL A 88 -4.84 4.08 5.98
CA VAL A 88 -5.58 3.00 5.31
C VAL A 88 -6.69 2.43 6.19
N ASP A 89 -7.79 2.07 5.52
CA ASP A 89 -8.79 1.10 5.97
C ASP A 89 -8.85 -0.05 4.95
N LEU A 90 -8.19 -1.16 5.27
CA LEU A 90 -8.10 -2.35 4.43
C LEU A 90 -9.39 -3.19 4.43
N GLY A 91 -10.41 -2.79 5.20
CA GLY A 91 -11.72 -3.41 5.20
C GLY A 91 -11.70 -4.91 5.48
N THR A 92 -12.31 -5.69 4.60
CA THR A 92 -12.37 -7.15 4.72
C THR A 92 -11.15 -7.86 4.16
N SER A 93 -10.13 -7.10 3.74
CA SER A 93 -8.94 -7.68 3.11
C SER A 93 -8.05 -8.42 4.11
N ASP A 94 -7.37 -9.44 3.59
CA ASP A 94 -6.39 -10.21 4.32
C ASP A 94 -4.96 -9.68 4.11
N TYR A 95 -3.97 -10.36 4.71
CA TYR A 95 -2.58 -9.92 4.70
C TYR A 95 -1.88 -10.02 3.33
N LEU A 96 -2.46 -10.71 2.33
CA LEU A 96 -1.87 -10.85 1.00
C LEU A 96 -1.58 -9.50 0.36
N GLY A 97 -2.48 -8.52 0.54
CA GLY A 97 -2.31 -7.18 0.00
C GLY A 97 -1.07 -6.48 0.56
N LEU A 98 -0.73 -6.71 1.84
CA LEU A 98 0.46 -6.13 2.47
C LEU A 98 1.74 -6.81 2.00
N ASP A 99 1.74 -8.13 1.85
CA ASP A 99 2.90 -8.85 1.32
C ASP A 99 3.21 -8.43 -0.12
N VAL A 100 2.18 -8.30 -0.97
CA VAL A 100 2.34 -7.79 -2.34
C VAL A 100 2.91 -6.37 -2.35
N LEU A 101 2.43 -5.50 -1.46
CA LEU A 101 2.96 -4.14 -1.31
C LEU A 101 4.44 -4.17 -0.91
N LEU A 102 4.81 -4.94 0.11
CA LEU A 102 6.20 -5.03 0.60
C LEU A 102 7.16 -5.56 -0.47
N ASN A 103 6.73 -6.56 -1.25
CA ASN A 103 7.51 -7.08 -2.37
C ASN A 103 7.72 -5.99 -3.44
N CYS A 104 6.66 -5.24 -3.77
CA CYS A 104 6.73 -4.11 -4.71
C CYS A 104 7.68 -3.02 -4.21
N LEU A 105 7.55 -2.60 -2.95
CA LEU A 105 8.38 -1.57 -2.33
C LEU A 105 9.86 -1.99 -2.24
N SER A 106 10.13 -3.28 -2.04
CA SER A 106 11.51 -3.80 -2.02
C SER A 106 12.19 -3.57 -3.38
N GLN A 107 11.49 -3.85 -4.48
CA GLN A 107 12.01 -3.61 -5.84
C GLN A 107 12.03 -2.12 -6.20
N LEU A 108 11.02 -1.35 -5.78
CA LEU A 108 11.02 0.11 -5.92
C LEU A 108 12.25 0.71 -5.24
N SER A 109 12.60 0.20 -4.06
CA SER A 109 13.71 0.69 -3.26
C SER A 109 15.08 0.36 -3.84
N SER A 110 15.24 -0.74 -4.55
CA SER A 110 16.55 -1.11 -5.13
C SER A 110 16.87 -0.31 -6.39
N GLU A 111 15.85 0.07 -7.17
CA GLU A 111 16.04 0.62 -8.52
C GLU A 111 15.66 2.09 -8.68
N HIS A 112 14.76 2.64 -7.84
CA HIS A 112 14.12 3.93 -8.11
C HIS A 112 14.14 4.92 -6.93
N LEU A 113 13.68 4.51 -5.75
CA LEU A 113 13.48 5.39 -4.60
C LEU A 113 13.99 4.74 -3.31
N GLY A 114 15.10 5.23 -2.74
CA GLY A 114 15.67 4.64 -1.53
C GLY A 114 14.74 4.73 -0.31
N ILE A 115 14.10 3.61 0.04
CA ILE A 115 13.29 3.45 1.25
C ILE A 115 14.17 2.81 2.34
N LYS A 116 14.33 3.51 3.45
CA LYS A 116 15.11 3.05 4.61
C LYS A 116 14.31 2.10 5.50
N GLN A 117 13.04 2.40 5.73
CA GLN A 117 12.13 1.52 6.47
C GLN A 117 10.67 1.77 6.12
N VAL A 118 9.85 0.73 6.31
CA VAL A 118 8.38 0.80 6.27
C VAL A 118 7.85 0.38 7.63
N VAL A 119 6.98 1.18 8.24
CA VAL A 119 6.43 0.93 9.58
C VAL A 119 4.91 0.92 9.52
N PHE A 120 4.30 -0.17 10.01
CA PHE A 120 2.85 -0.33 10.04
C PHE A 120 2.26 0.08 11.38
N GLY A 121 1.41 1.11 11.36
CA GLY A 121 0.75 1.70 12.51
C GLY A 121 1.62 2.75 13.22
N GLY A 122 1.29 3.03 14.48
CA GLY A 122 1.93 4.09 15.25
C GLY A 122 1.30 5.47 14.99
N LYS A 123 1.33 6.32 16.01
CA LYS A 123 0.65 7.63 15.99
C LYS A 123 1.54 8.79 15.53
N LYS A 124 2.86 8.63 15.64
CA LYS A 124 3.88 9.61 15.23
C LYS A 124 5.18 8.87 14.97
N MET A 125 5.86 9.18 13.86
CA MET A 125 7.18 8.64 13.52
C MET A 125 8.18 9.78 13.31
N GLY A 126 9.41 9.56 13.76
CA GLY A 126 10.49 10.54 13.64
C GLY A 126 10.09 11.94 14.09
N ASP A 127 10.43 12.91 13.26
CA ASP A 127 10.20 14.34 13.50
C ASP A 127 8.85 14.84 12.96
N TRP A 128 7.95 13.95 12.52
CA TRP A 128 6.68 14.32 11.91
C TRP A 128 5.85 15.31 12.74
N GLU A 129 5.41 16.40 12.11
CA GLU A 129 4.62 17.46 12.74
C GLU A 129 3.15 17.40 12.28
N GLU A 130 2.25 17.09 13.22
CA GLU A 130 0.82 17.04 12.91
C GLU A 130 0.27 18.43 12.57
N GLY A 131 -0.48 18.52 11.47
CA GLY A 131 -1.10 19.76 10.99
C GLY A 131 -0.20 20.64 10.13
N MET A 132 1.05 20.23 9.88
CA MET A 132 1.93 20.92 8.94
C MET A 132 1.59 20.54 7.50
N THR A 133 0.96 21.46 6.77
CA THR A 133 0.47 21.24 5.40
C THR A 133 1.00 22.27 4.40
N SER A 134 1.99 23.07 4.78
CA SER A 134 2.50 24.18 3.97
C SER A 134 3.72 23.73 3.15
N SER A 135 3.62 23.86 1.83
CA SER A 135 4.70 23.52 0.89
C SER A 135 5.99 24.30 1.14
N ASP A 136 5.87 25.53 1.65
CA ASP A 136 7.02 26.38 1.98
C ASP A 136 7.91 25.80 3.09
N TYR A 137 7.40 24.81 3.83
CA TYR A 137 8.12 24.09 4.87
C TYR A 137 8.39 22.62 4.52
N GLY A 138 8.40 22.25 3.23
CA GLY A 138 8.77 20.90 2.81
C GLY A 138 7.62 19.87 2.81
N TYR A 139 6.38 20.32 3.04
CA TYR A 139 5.22 19.44 2.90
C TYR A 139 4.89 19.19 1.42
N LYS A 140 4.76 17.93 1.04
CA LYS A 140 4.26 17.51 -0.28
C LYS A 140 3.16 16.48 -0.10
N HIS A 141 2.30 16.33 -1.10
CA HIS A 141 1.30 15.26 -1.12
C HIS A 141 1.10 14.72 -2.53
N PHE A 142 0.76 13.44 -2.59
CA PHE A 142 0.22 12.80 -3.79
C PHE A 142 -1.25 12.50 -3.57
N LYS A 143 -2.10 12.98 -4.47
CA LYS A 143 -3.55 12.81 -4.39
C LYS A 143 -3.98 11.47 -4.97
N ILE A 144 -4.65 10.65 -4.16
CA ILE A 144 -5.16 9.32 -4.57
C ILE A 144 -6.53 9.41 -5.24
#